data_AF-X1MUS6-F1
#
_entry.id   AF-X1MUS6-F1
#
_cell.length_a   1.000
_cell.length_b   1.000
_cell.length_c   1.000
_cell.angle_alpha   90.00
_cell.angle_beta   90.00
_cell.angle_gamma   90.00
#
_symmetry.space_group_name_H-M   'P 1'
#
loop_
_entity.id
_entity.type
_entity.pdbx_description
1 polymer ?
#
loop_
_entity_poly.entity_id
_entity_poly.type
_entity_poly.pdbx_seq_one_letter_code
_entity_poly.pdbx_strand_id
1 'polypeptide(L)'
;EERKVLEWLRDELEGCSKLVTWFGPGFDIPFLLARAAFHKVDLGKLIEIPMLDLCEWSRGHLLLSSYRLESVARFFGFQRILEFHGADVSALSKLAARGDHEARKLIVDHCKEDLLLLKRVYERLEPQLERTK
;
A
#
# COMPACT_ATOMS: atom_id res chain seq x y z
N GLU A 1 -5.27 -3.51 20.41
CA GLU A 1 -4.61 -4.24 19.30
C GLU A 1 -3.99 -3.26 18.30
N GLU A 2 -4.74 -2.29 17.77
CA GLU A 2 -4.24 -1.29 16.81
C GLU A 2 -2.98 -0.51 17.26
N ARG A 3 -2.94 0.01 18.49
CA ARG A 3 -1.75 0.70 19.03
C ARG A 3 -0.48 -0.13 18.90
N LYS A 4 -0.55 -1.44 19.19
CA LYS A 4 0.62 -2.34 19.11
C LYS A 4 1.12 -2.50 17.67
N VAL A 5 0.20 -2.51 16.70
CA VAL A 5 0.55 -2.57 15.27
C VAL A 5 1.21 -1.28 14.82
N LEU A 6 0.77 -0.12 15.32
CA LEU A 6 1.41 1.16 15.05
C LEU A 6 2.80 1.26 15.68
N GLU A 7 2.97 0.77 16.92
CA GLU A 7 4.28 0.68 17.57
C GLU A 7 5.23 -0.27 16.81
N TRP A 8 4.73 -1.43 16.36
CA TRP A 8 5.48 -2.33 15.49
C TRP A 8 5.89 -1.63 14.18
N LEU A 9 4.95 -0.95 13.51
CA LEU A 9 5.25 -0.22 12.28
C LEU A 9 6.34 0.83 12.51
N ARG A 10 6.26 1.61 13.59
CA ARG A 10 7.30 2.58 13.96
C ARG A 10 8.68 1.92 14.02
N ASP A 11 8.76 0.76 14.66
CA ASP A 11 10.03 0.05 14.84
C ASP A 11 10.55 -0.55 13.52
N GLU A 12 9.66 -1.00 12.62
CA GLU A 12 10.04 -1.49 11.28
C GLU A 12 10.51 -0.37 10.33
N LEU A 13 10.08 0.87 10.56
CA LEU A 13 10.55 2.02 9.80
C LEU A 13 12.02 2.36 10.12
N GLU A 14 12.59 1.82 11.20
CA GLU A 14 14.00 1.99 11.53
C GLU A 14 14.91 1.41 10.45
N GLY A 15 15.83 2.22 9.93
CA GLY A 15 16.77 1.79 8.88
C GLY A 15 16.18 1.75 7.47
N CYS A 16 14.88 2.03 7.31
CA CYS A 16 14.28 2.18 5.98
C CYS A 16 14.78 3.48 5.32
N SER A 17 15.48 3.34 4.19
CA SER A 17 16.00 4.50 3.43
C SER A 17 15.02 5.07 2.42
N LYS A 18 13.94 4.33 2.12
CA LYS A 18 12.94 4.69 1.11
C LYS A 18 11.63 3.96 1.36
N LEU A 19 10.52 4.67 1.27
CA LEU A 19 9.17 4.10 1.24
C LEU A 19 8.67 4.06 -0.20
N VAL A 20 8.11 2.92 -0.61
CA VAL A 20 7.47 2.76 -1.92
C VAL A 20 6.00 2.50 -1.70
N THR A 21 5.14 3.32 -2.30
CA THR A 21 3.69 3.28 -2.08
C THR A 21 2.92 3.28 -3.40
N TRP A 22 1.63 2.92 -3.32
CA TRP A 22 0.66 3.16 -4.39
C TRP A 22 -0.45 4.06 -3.87
N PHE A 23 -0.38 5.35 -4.19
CA PHE A 23 -1.28 6.38 -3.67
C PHE A 23 -1.19 6.61 -2.14
N GLY A 24 0.00 6.35 -1.57
CA GLY A 24 0.30 6.54 -0.14
C GLY A 24 0.07 7.96 0.39
N PRO A 25 0.57 9.02 -0.27
CA PRO A 25 0.32 10.40 0.16
C PRO A 25 -1.17 10.77 0.15
N GLY A 26 -1.94 10.15 -0.74
CA GLY A 26 -3.37 10.41 -0.90
C GLY A 26 -4.26 9.67 0.10
N PHE A 27 -3.75 8.61 0.74
CA PHE A 27 -4.55 7.78 1.65
C PHE A 27 -3.76 7.22 2.84
N ASP A 28 -2.83 6.30 2.60
CA ASP A 28 -2.17 5.49 3.64
C ASP A 28 -1.47 6.36 4.68
N ILE A 29 -0.68 7.34 4.24
CA ILE A 29 0.12 8.20 5.13
C ILE A 29 -0.80 9.09 5.99
N PRO A 30 -1.75 9.86 5.43
CA PRO A 30 -2.72 10.60 6.25
C PRO A 30 -3.50 9.71 7.23
N PHE A 31 -3.93 8.52 6.78
CA PHE A 31 -4.68 7.59 7.61
C PHE A 31 -3.85 7.11 8.80
N LEU A 32 -2.64 6.61 8.57
CA LEU A 32 -1.74 6.11 9.61
C LEU A 32 -1.36 7.20 10.62
N LEU A 33 -1.07 8.41 10.15
CA LEU A 33 -0.77 9.55 11.03
C LEU A 33 -1.96 9.91 11.93
N ALA A 34 -3.18 9.91 11.39
CA ALA A 34 -4.38 10.16 12.17
C ALA A 34 -4.60 9.09 13.24
N ARG A 35 -4.39 7.81 12.92
CA ARG A 35 -4.49 6.71 13.88
C ARG A 35 -3.37 6.76 14.93
N ALA A 36 -2.14 7.09 14.53
CA ALA A 36 -1.01 7.27 15.43
C ALA A 36 -1.24 8.41 16.43
N ALA A 37 -1.73 9.56 15.96
CA ALA A 37 -2.10 10.68 16.82
C ALA A 37 -3.20 10.30 17.82
N PHE A 38 -4.23 9.58 17.38
CA PHE A 38 -5.30 9.08 18.25
C PHE A 38 -4.77 8.15 19.35
N HIS A 39 -3.81 7.27 19.03
CA HIS A 39 -3.21 6.31 19.96
C HIS A 39 -1.99 6.85 20.74
N LYS A 40 -1.59 8.11 20.50
CA LYS A 40 -0.38 8.73 21.06
C LYS A 40 0.90 7.94 20.76
N VAL A 41 0.98 7.39 19.55
CA VAL A 41 2.18 6.72 19.03
C VAL A 41 2.93 7.71 18.14
N ASP A 42 4.22 7.88 18.38
CA ASP A 42 5.07 8.67 17.50
C ASP A 42 5.37 7.88 16.21
N LEU A 43 4.91 8.44 15.09
CA LEU A 43 5.12 7.91 13.75
C LEU A 43 5.82 8.95 12.85
N GLY A 44 6.55 9.91 13.44
CA GLY A 44 7.22 10.99 12.72
C GLY A 44 8.18 10.51 11.64
N LYS A 45 8.88 9.40 11.87
CA LYS A 45 9.76 8.78 10.86
C LYS A 45 9.06 8.46 9.54
N LEU A 46 7.76 8.16 9.57
CA LEU A 46 6.99 7.85 8.37
C LEU A 46 7.02 8.99 7.34
N ILE A 47 7.08 10.25 7.81
CA ILE A 47 7.11 11.44 6.93
C ILE A 47 8.53 11.93 6.62
N GLU A 48 9.54 11.44 7.34
CA GLU A 48 10.95 11.79 7.13
C GLU A 48 11.59 10.89 6.06
N ILE A 49 11.16 9.63 5.96
CA ILE A 49 11.72 8.70 4.97
C ILE A 49 11.34 9.14 3.56
N PRO A 50 12.30 9.26 2.62
CA PRO A 50 12.02 9.57 1.23
C PRO A 50 10.99 8.62 0.63
N MET A 51 9.90 9.16 0.10
CA MET A 51 8.79 8.39 -0.44
C MET A 51 8.77 8.45 -1.97
N LEU A 52 8.64 7.28 -2.59
CA LEU A 52 8.33 7.12 -4.00
C LEU A 52 6.90 6.59 -4.13
N ASP A 53 5.99 7.47 -4.56
CA ASP A 53 4.64 7.06 -4.91
C ASP A 53 4.54 6.66 -6.38
N LEU A 54 4.33 5.36 -6.65
CA LEU A 54 4.27 4.85 -8.01
C LEU A 54 2.97 5.19 -8.74
N CYS A 55 1.89 5.50 -8.02
CA CYS A 55 0.63 5.91 -8.63
C CYS A 55 0.76 7.31 -9.24
N GLU A 56 1.26 8.26 -8.43
CA GLU A 56 1.52 9.63 -8.89
C GLU A 56 2.60 9.68 -9.97
N TRP A 57 3.70 8.92 -9.79
CA TRP A 57 4.71 8.81 -10.84
C TRP A 57 4.12 8.27 -12.14
N SER A 58 3.31 7.21 -12.07
CA SER A 58 2.67 6.64 -13.26
C SER A 58 1.73 7.64 -13.94
N ARG A 59 0.93 8.40 -13.17
CA ARG A 59 0.04 9.44 -13.73
C ARG A 59 0.79 10.55 -14.46
N GLY A 60 1.98 10.89 -13.99
CA GLY A 60 2.82 11.93 -14.60
C GLY A 60 3.61 11.48 -15.82
N HIS A 61 3.87 10.18 -15.98
CA HIS A 61 4.85 9.67 -16.97
C HIS A 61 4.30 8.64 -17.95
N LEU A 62 3.19 7.96 -17.61
CA LEU A 62 2.58 6.94 -18.45
C LEU A 62 1.24 7.46 -18.98
N LEU A 63 0.81 6.95 -20.13
CA LEU A 63 -0.52 7.20 -20.68
C LEU A 63 -1.32 5.89 -20.62
N LEU A 64 -2.02 5.68 -19.50
CA LEU A 64 -2.82 4.49 -19.24
C LEU A 64 -4.31 4.83 -19.13
N SER A 65 -5.17 3.87 -19.46
CA SER A 65 -6.63 4.02 -19.32
C SER A 65 -7.13 4.00 -17.87
N SER A 66 -6.31 3.48 -16.94
CA SER A 66 -6.61 3.40 -15.51
C SER A 66 -5.32 3.34 -14.70
N TYR A 67 -5.31 4.00 -13.54
CA TYR A 67 -4.19 4.03 -12.58
C TYR A 67 -4.50 3.28 -11.28
N ARG A 68 -5.46 2.35 -11.31
CA ARG A 68 -5.58 1.36 -10.22
C ARG A 68 -4.38 0.43 -10.29
N LEU A 69 -3.80 0.06 -9.13
CA LEU A 69 -2.63 -0.83 -9.06
C LEU A 69 -2.81 -2.08 -9.93
N GLU A 70 -3.98 -2.72 -9.81
CA GLU A 70 -4.29 -3.91 -10.59
C GLU A 70 -4.34 -3.65 -12.10
N SER A 71 -4.91 -2.51 -12.54
CA SER A 71 -4.94 -2.15 -13.96
C SER A 71 -3.55 -1.93 -14.53
N VAL A 72 -2.69 -1.24 -13.78
CA VAL A 72 -1.30 -0.99 -14.20
C VAL A 72 -0.48 -2.28 -14.18
N ALA A 73 -0.62 -3.10 -13.15
CA ALA A 73 0.02 -4.40 -13.07
C ALA A 73 -0.38 -5.30 -14.26
N ARG A 74 -1.68 -5.34 -14.59
CA ARG A 74 -2.22 -6.09 -15.74
C ARG A 74 -1.67 -5.58 -17.06
N PHE A 75 -1.57 -4.27 -17.24
CA PHE A 75 -0.93 -3.67 -18.42
C PHE A 75 0.51 -4.17 -18.60
N PHE A 76 1.25 -4.35 -17.51
CA PHE A 76 2.60 -4.89 -17.53
C PHE A 76 2.68 -6.43 -17.63
N GLY A 77 1.54 -7.12 -17.74
CA GLY A 77 1.45 -8.57 -17.85
C GLY A 77 1.44 -9.31 -16.51
N PHE A 78 1.24 -8.60 -15.40
CA PHE A 78 1.12 -9.20 -14.07
C PHE A 78 -0.35 -9.41 -13.70
N GLN A 79 -0.67 -10.59 -13.19
CA GLN A 79 -2.02 -10.90 -12.73
C GLN A 79 -1.98 -11.35 -11.26
N ARG A 80 -3.09 -11.09 -10.55
CA ARG A 80 -3.32 -11.68 -9.23
C ARG A 80 -3.53 -13.18 -9.37
N ILE A 81 -3.29 -13.89 -8.28
CA ILE A 81 -3.62 -15.30 -8.17
C ILE A 81 -5.09 -15.43 -7.76
N LEU A 82 -5.58 -14.53 -6.89
CA LEU A 82 -6.96 -14.47 -6.46
C LEU A 82 -7.72 -13.33 -7.17
N GLU A 83 -8.84 -13.64 -7.81
CA GLU A 83 -9.79 -12.62 -8.29
C GLU A 83 -10.59 -12.08 -7.10
N PHE A 84 -10.03 -11.10 -6.39
CA PHE A 84 -10.69 -10.41 -5.30
C PHE A 84 -10.72 -8.90 -5.55
N HIS A 85 -11.91 -8.30 -5.56
CA HIS A 85 -12.08 -6.89 -5.95
C HIS A 85 -12.02 -6.00 -4.71
N GLY A 86 -11.38 -4.82 -4.82
CA GLY A 86 -11.27 -3.87 -3.70
C GLY A 86 -12.61 -3.40 -3.10
N ALA A 87 -13.71 -3.49 -3.87
CA ALA A 87 -15.07 -3.20 -3.39
C ALA A 87 -15.53 -4.18 -2.29
N ASP A 88 -15.02 -5.41 -2.32
CA ASP A 88 -15.38 -6.46 -1.36
C ASP A 88 -14.66 -6.26 -0.02
N VAL A 89 -13.52 -5.54 0.01
CA VAL A 89 -12.73 -5.26 1.22
C VAL A 89 -13.55 -4.50 2.27
N SER A 90 -14.42 -3.57 1.86
CA SER A 90 -15.27 -2.81 2.80
C SER A 90 -16.33 -3.71 3.46
N ALA A 91 -16.95 -4.60 2.67
CA ALA A 91 -17.91 -5.56 3.19
C ALA A 91 -17.23 -6.58 4.11
N LEU A 92 -16.07 -7.12 3.70
CA LEU A 92 -15.26 -8.01 4.51
C LEU A 92 -14.79 -7.36 5.81
N SER A 93 -14.39 -6.09 5.77
CA SER A 93 -13.92 -5.37 6.97
C SER A 93 -15.02 -5.30 8.03
N LYS A 94 -16.28 -5.12 7.62
CA LYS A 94 -17.43 -5.14 8.52
C LYS A 94 -17.68 -6.53 9.11
N LEU A 95 -17.51 -7.59 8.32
CA LEU A 95 -17.64 -8.98 8.79
C LEU A 95 -16.51 -9.35 9.75
N ALA A 96 -15.27 -9.00 9.40
CA ALA A 96 -14.08 -9.16 10.22
C ALA A 96 -14.24 -8.49 11.59
N ALA A 97 -14.76 -7.26 11.62
CA ALA A 97 -15.06 -6.53 12.86
C ALA A 97 -16.10 -7.23 13.75
N ARG A 98 -16.97 -8.08 13.18
CA ARG A 98 -17.97 -8.88 13.90
C ARG A 98 -17.45 -10.25 14.35
N GLY A 99 -16.19 -10.56 14.09
CA GLY A 99 -15.59 -11.82 14.50
C GLY A 99 -15.22 -12.77 13.38
N ASP A 100 -15.67 -12.52 12.14
CA ASP A 100 -15.50 -13.45 11.01
C ASP A 100 -14.00 -13.66 10.68
N HIS A 101 -13.53 -14.90 10.84
CA HIS A 101 -12.14 -15.26 10.65
C HIS A 101 -11.77 -15.41 9.17
N GLU A 102 -12.69 -15.89 8.32
CA GLU A 102 -12.44 -16.02 6.89
C GLU A 102 -12.39 -14.65 6.22
N ALA A 103 -13.28 -13.74 6.61
CA ALA A 103 -13.24 -12.36 6.16
C ALA A 103 -11.91 -11.68 6.52
N ARG A 104 -11.41 -11.90 7.75
CA ARG A 104 -10.09 -11.40 8.17
C ARG A 104 -8.96 -11.97 7.31
N LYS A 105 -8.97 -13.28 7.08
CA LYS A 105 -7.96 -13.96 6.28
C LYS A 105 -7.94 -13.42 4.85
N LEU A 106 -9.11 -13.26 4.22
CA LEU A 106 -9.24 -12.71 2.87
C LEU A 106 -8.69 -11.28 2.76
N ILE A 107 -8.94 -10.42 3.76
CA ILE A 107 -8.35 -9.07 3.80
C ILE A 107 -6.82 -9.14 3.86
N VAL A 108 -6.28 -9.99 4.73
CA VAL A 108 -4.83 -10.16 4.88
C VAL A 108 -4.20 -10.68 3.60
N ASP A 109 -4.81 -11.67 2.94
CA ASP A 109 -4.30 -12.25 1.70
C ASP A 109 -4.36 -11.22 0.56
N HIS A 110 -5.42 -10.41 0.48
CA HIS A 110 -5.50 -9.29 -0.46
C HIS A 110 -4.37 -8.27 -0.25
N CYS A 111 -4.12 -7.83 0.99
CA CYS A 111 -3.03 -6.89 1.28
C CYS A 111 -1.65 -7.47 0.92
N LYS A 112 -1.42 -8.77 1.14
CA LYS A 112 -0.18 -9.43 0.72
C LYS A 112 -0.02 -9.44 -0.79
N GLU A 113 -1.08 -9.75 -1.54
CA GLU A 113 -1.05 -9.70 -3.00
C GLU A 113 -0.79 -8.29 -3.53
N ASP A 114 -1.37 -7.27 -2.91
CA ASP A 114 -1.13 -5.85 -3.26
C ASP A 114 0.36 -5.51 -3.15
N LEU A 115 1.01 -5.93 -2.07
CA LEU A 115 2.45 -5.73 -1.87
C LEU A 115 3.29 -6.47 -2.93
N LEU A 116 2.90 -7.69 -3.31
CA LEU A 116 3.58 -8.44 -4.37
C LEU A 116 3.42 -7.78 -5.74
N LEU A 117 2.22 -7.28 -6.06
CA LEU A 117 1.98 -6.53 -7.29
C LEU A 117 2.75 -5.21 -7.30
N LEU A 118 2.72 -4.47 -6.19
CA LEU A 118 3.45 -3.22 -6.04
C LEU A 118 4.95 -3.44 -6.29
N LYS A 119 5.53 -4.49 -5.69
CA LYS A 119 6.93 -4.86 -5.91
C LYS A 119 7.22 -5.17 -7.39
N ARG A 120 6.38 -5.96 -8.06
CA ARG A 120 6.56 -6.28 -9.49
C ARG A 120 6.45 -5.06 -10.38
N VAL A 121 5.54 -4.14 -10.08
CA VAL A 121 5.39 -2.87 -10.81
C VAL A 121 6.60 -1.98 -10.55
N TYR A 122 7.08 -1.89 -9.31
CA TYR A 122 8.32 -1.19 -8.98
C TYR A 122 9.50 -1.72 -9.80
N GLU A 123 9.75 -3.03 -9.78
CA GLU A 123 10.85 -3.68 -10.51
C GLU A 123 10.73 -3.45 -12.03
N ARG A 124 9.51 -3.44 -12.56
CA ARG A 124 9.27 -3.13 -13.99
C ARG A 124 9.61 -1.68 -14.35
N LEU A 125 9.37 -0.74 -13.43
CA LEU A 125 9.56 0.70 -13.64
C LEU A 125 10.92 1.23 -13.17
N GLU A 126 11.68 0.44 -12.41
CA GLU A 126 12.98 0.81 -11.85
C GLU A 126 13.94 1.40 -12.89
N PRO A 127 14.07 0.84 -14.12
CA PRO A 127 14.95 1.42 -15.15
C PRO A 127 14.57 2.84 -15.60
N GLN A 128 13.29 3.22 -15.51
CA GLN A 128 12.81 4.56 -15.85
C GLN A 128 12.92 5.52 -14.66
N LEU A 129 12.73 5.01 -13.44
CA LEU A 129 12.85 5.77 -12.20
C LEU A 129 14.27 6.30 -11.97
N GLU A 130 15.29 5.47 -12.24
CA GLU A 130 16.69 5.87 -12.10
C GLU A 130 17.13 6.96 -13.07
N ARG A 131 16.49 7.04 -14.25
CA ARG A 131 16.80 8.04 -15.28
C ARG A 131 16.15 9.42 -15.02
N THR A 132 15.27 9.48 -14.03
CA THR A 132 14.53 10.70 -13.66
C THR A 132 15.16 11.40 -12.44
N LYS A 133 16.22 10.81 -11.87
CA LYS A 133 17.06 11.44 -10.83
C LYS A 133 18.20 12.23 -11.47
#